data_AF-A0A4R8FD24-F1
#
_entry.id   AF-A0A4R8FD24-F1
#
_cell.length_a   1.000
_cell.length_b   1.000
_cell.length_c   1.000
_cell.angle_alpha   90.00
_cell.angle_beta   90.00
_cell.angle_gamma   90.00
#
_symmetry.space_group_name_H-M   'P 1'
#
loop_
_entity.id
_entity.type
_entity.pdbx_description
1 polymer ?
#
loop_
_entity_poly.entity_id
_entity_poly.type
_entity_poly.pdbx_seq_one_letter_code
_entity_poly.pdbx_strand_id
1 'polypeptide(L)'
;MSENQCPVLAVDLDGTLMRSDALFESFWSALSANWRTLPGAVLALRQGRARMKRYLADRAQIDVTSLPYSEAVLDRLRTHRAQGGRVVLVTATDQDLAERIGAHLGLFDEIHGSDGQTNLKGHRKAAFLNGRYGAGQYDYMGDSAADLEVWPHARRAITVNAPPALRAAAEKVNPQIEHMTAEPPRLQDHLKALRPHQWLKNTLVFLPVLAAHALAGPELAASTLGFVSFCLIASSVYVINDLLDLAADRQHPRKRRRPFASGRIPIAHGTWMAGGLLLGGFGIAAALGGTFLLVMLGYYGLTTAYSMWLKRRAVVDICVLAGLYTVRIIAGGAAAGLPLSVWILAFSIFLFFALAAVKRQAELVDMAQRGKLTASGRGYTTEDLPVITMMALASGYVSVLVSALYVNAPATVAAYGQPEALWGICCVLLYWISRTVLLAHRGQMHDDPVVYAAKDRISRICLLLILGFIAAALVF
;
A
#
# COMPACT_ATOMS: atom_id res chain seq x y z
N MET A 1 44.57 -39.10 -7.15
CA MET A 1 43.67 -38.61 -6.09
C MET A 1 43.53 -37.12 -6.30
N SER A 2 42.55 -36.68 -7.11
CA SER A 2 42.27 -35.25 -7.25
C SER A 2 41.52 -34.80 -6.00
N GLU A 3 42.07 -33.84 -5.26
CA GLU A 3 41.39 -33.20 -4.15
C GLU A 3 39.99 -32.76 -4.59
N ASN A 4 38.99 -33.16 -3.81
CA ASN A 4 37.58 -32.89 -4.05
C ASN A 4 37.32 -31.41 -3.75
N GLN A 5 37.81 -30.50 -4.62
CA GLN A 5 37.61 -29.06 -4.46
C GLN A 5 36.11 -28.76 -4.52
N CYS A 6 35.62 -28.14 -3.44
CA CYS A 6 34.25 -27.66 -3.39
C CYS A 6 34.05 -26.62 -4.51
N PRO A 7 33.11 -26.83 -5.46
CA PRO A 7 33.03 -26.00 -6.64
C PRO A 7 32.53 -24.61 -6.32
N VAL A 8 32.71 -23.71 -7.28
CA VAL A 8 32.18 -22.36 -7.20
C VAL A 8 30.65 -22.41 -7.20
N LEU A 9 30.02 -21.80 -6.20
CA LEU A 9 28.58 -21.60 -6.15
C LEU A 9 28.27 -20.17 -6.62
N ALA A 10 27.73 -20.06 -7.84
CA ALA A 10 27.27 -18.81 -8.41
C ALA A 10 25.79 -18.59 -8.08
N VAL A 11 25.43 -17.39 -7.61
CA VAL A 11 24.06 -17.02 -7.26
C VAL A 11 23.62 -15.77 -8.01
N ASP A 12 22.38 -15.76 -8.52
CA ASP A 12 21.75 -14.52 -9.00
C ASP A 12 21.18 -13.69 -7.84
N LEU A 13 21.00 -12.39 -8.08
CA LEU A 13 20.45 -11.48 -7.08
C LEU A 13 18.91 -11.49 -7.09
N ASP A 14 18.32 -11.06 -8.20
CA ASP A 14 16.88 -10.81 -8.33
C ASP A 14 16.11 -12.12 -8.27
N GLY A 15 15.02 -12.17 -7.48
CA GLY A 15 14.18 -13.37 -7.30
C GLY A 15 14.84 -14.57 -6.61
N THR A 16 16.17 -14.58 -6.50
CA THR A 16 17.02 -15.64 -5.97
C THR A 16 17.53 -15.28 -4.57
N LEU A 17 18.61 -14.49 -4.46
CA LEU A 17 19.15 -14.03 -3.18
C LEU A 17 18.23 -13.01 -2.51
N MET A 18 17.66 -12.11 -3.30
CA MET A 18 16.69 -11.10 -2.90
C MET A 18 15.30 -11.51 -3.38
N ARG A 19 14.27 -11.38 -2.54
CA ARG A 19 12.88 -11.71 -2.90
C ARG A 19 12.18 -10.66 -3.76
N SER A 20 12.87 -9.57 -4.05
CA SER A 20 12.42 -8.49 -4.93
C SER A 20 13.31 -8.42 -6.17
N ASP A 21 13.06 -7.40 -6.99
CA ASP A 21 13.79 -7.13 -8.23
C ASP A 21 14.40 -5.73 -8.13
N ALA A 22 15.72 -5.63 -8.32
CA ALA A 22 16.49 -4.42 -8.13
C ALA A 22 16.10 -3.29 -9.11
N LEU A 23 15.60 -3.61 -10.30
CA LEU A 23 15.10 -2.61 -11.24
C LEU A 23 13.85 -1.95 -10.66
N PHE A 24 12.90 -2.74 -10.14
CA PHE A 24 11.70 -2.18 -9.52
C PHE A 24 12.00 -1.46 -8.19
N GLU A 25 12.92 -1.98 -7.37
CA GLU A 25 13.41 -1.28 -6.18
C GLU A 25 13.98 0.09 -6.53
N SER A 26 14.86 0.13 -7.55
CA SER A 26 15.50 1.37 -8.00
C SER A 26 14.48 2.34 -8.59
N PHE A 27 13.54 1.84 -9.38
CA PHE A 27 12.48 2.64 -9.98
C PHE A 27 11.61 3.32 -8.92
N TRP A 28 11.06 2.57 -7.97
CA TRP A 28 10.16 3.12 -6.96
C TRP A 28 10.90 3.99 -5.93
N SER A 29 12.15 3.65 -5.58
CA SER A 29 13.01 4.50 -4.74
C SER A 29 13.33 5.83 -5.43
N ALA A 30 13.73 5.81 -6.70
CA ALA A 30 14.03 7.04 -7.43
C ALA A 30 12.77 7.90 -7.70
N LEU A 31 11.61 7.25 -7.85
CA LEU A 31 10.32 7.94 -8.00
C LEU A 31 9.85 8.58 -6.69
N SER A 32 10.04 7.91 -5.55
CA SER A 32 9.67 8.45 -4.24
C SER A 32 10.55 9.64 -3.85
N ALA A 33 11.83 9.62 -4.24
CA ALA A 33 12.75 10.75 -4.09
C ALA A 33 12.39 11.92 -5.02
N ASN A 34 12.10 11.64 -6.31
CA ASN A 34 11.75 12.67 -7.28
C ASN A 34 10.80 12.13 -8.38
N TRP A 35 9.58 12.65 -8.43
CA TRP A 35 8.59 12.25 -9.44
C TRP A 35 9.03 12.55 -10.89
N ARG A 36 9.94 13.52 -11.10
CA ARG A 36 10.49 13.86 -12.41
C ARG A 36 11.46 12.81 -12.96
N THR A 37 11.78 11.78 -12.19
CA THR A 37 12.61 10.66 -12.65
C THR A 37 11.95 9.90 -13.80
N LEU A 38 10.61 9.84 -13.83
CA LEU A 38 9.86 9.01 -14.79
C LEU A 38 10.13 9.37 -16.26
N PRO A 39 10.02 10.64 -16.73
CA PRO A 39 10.37 11.00 -18.10
C PRO A 39 11.82 10.64 -18.50
N GLY A 40 12.78 10.87 -17.58
CA GLY A 40 14.18 10.56 -17.84
C GLY A 40 14.46 9.06 -17.93
N ALA A 41 13.77 8.24 -17.14
CA ALA A 41 13.85 6.78 -17.24
C ALA A 41 13.33 6.28 -18.60
N VAL A 42 12.23 6.86 -19.09
CA VAL A 42 11.68 6.54 -20.43
C VAL A 42 12.65 6.94 -21.54
N LEU A 43 13.30 8.11 -21.43
CA LEU A 43 14.30 8.55 -22.40
C LEU A 43 15.54 7.64 -22.37
N ALA A 44 16.02 7.25 -21.19
CA ALA A 44 17.14 6.33 -21.03
C ALA A 44 16.83 4.93 -21.58
N LEU A 45 15.58 4.47 -21.46
CA LEU A 45 15.15 3.19 -22.03
C LEU A 45 15.26 3.18 -23.57
N ARG A 46 15.04 4.32 -24.25
CA ARG A 46 15.27 4.43 -25.70
C ARG A 46 16.73 4.19 -26.10
N GLN A 47 17.68 4.36 -25.17
CA GLN A 47 19.11 4.10 -25.36
C GLN A 47 19.53 2.68 -24.92
N GLY A 48 18.58 1.86 -24.44
CA GLY A 48 18.81 0.47 -24.03
C GLY A 48 18.57 0.20 -22.55
N ARG A 49 18.34 -1.08 -22.21
CA ARG A 49 17.99 -1.51 -20.85
C ARG A 49 19.10 -1.28 -19.83
N ALA A 50 20.36 -1.46 -20.21
CA ALA A 50 21.50 -1.22 -19.32
C ALA A 50 21.61 0.26 -18.93
N ARG A 51 21.40 1.17 -19.90
CA ARG A 51 21.39 2.62 -19.66
C ARG A 51 20.24 3.06 -18.74
N MET A 52 19.04 2.50 -18.94
CA MET A 52 17.90 2.75 -18.04
C MET A 52 18.19 2.28 -16.61
N LYS A 53 18.76 1.07 -16.44
CA LYS A 53 19.14 0.55 -15.12
C LYS A 53 20.13 1.48 -14.41
N ARG A 54 21.18 1.92 -15.12
CA ARG A 54 22.16 2.88 -14.56
C ARG A 54 21.51 4.20 -14.16
N TYR A 55 20.69 4.78 -15.04
CA TYR A 55 19.97 6.03 -14.77
C TYR A 55 19.11 5.97 -13.49
N LEU A 56 18.45 4.83 -13.26
CA LEU A 56 17.65 4.59 -12.07
C LEU A 56 18.53 4.35 -10.83
N ALA A 57 19.58 3.53 -10.95
CA ALA A 57 20.52 3.24 -9.87
C ALA A 57 21.18 4.51 -9.33
N ASP A 58 21.61 5.42 -10.21
CA ASP A 58 22.24 6.70 -9.85
C ASP A 58 21.32 7.63 -9.03
N ARG A 59 19.99 7.43 -9.11
CA ARG A 59 18.97 8.25 -8.43
C ARG A 59 18.28 7.54 -7.28
N ALA A 60 18.42 6.23 -7.20
CA ALA A 60 17.79 5.41 -6.18
C ALA A 60 18.56 5.50 -4.87
N GLN A 61 17.84 5.69 -3.77
CA GLN A 61 18.37 5.58 -2.42
C GLN A 61 17.91 4.25 -1.84
N ILE A 62 18.65 3.18 -2.15
CA ILE A 62 18.37 1.83 -1.63
C ILE A 62 19.22 1.60 -0.38
N ASP A 63 18.56 1.38 0.75
CA ASP A 63 19.17 0.86 1.97
C ASP A 63 19.33 -0.66 1.86
N VAL A 64 20.52 -1.09 1.49
CA VAL A 64 20.84 -2.52 1.27
C VAL A 64 20.65 -3.37 2.53
N THR A 65 20.72 -2.76 3.73
CA THR A 65 20.57 -3.50 4.99
C THR A 65 19.14 -3.95 5.28
N SER A 66 18.17 -3.35 4.59
CA SER A 66 16.74 -3.58 4.79
C SER A 66 16.08 -4.40 3.69
N LEU A 67 16.83 -4.78 2.65
CA LEU A 67 16.32 -5.52 1.50
C LEU A 67 15.76 -6.89 1.91
N PRO A 68 14.73 -7.40 1.22
CA PRO A 68 14.05 -8.63 1.59
C PRO A 68 14.87 -9.85 1.12
N TYR A 69 16.00 -10.11 1.77
CA TYR A 69 16.84 -11.27 1.49
C TYR A 69 16.15 -12.59 1.82
N SER A 70 16.48 -13.64 1.08
CA SER A 70 16.01 -14.98 1.36
C SER A 70 16.94 -15.67 2.37
N GLU A 71 16.52 -15.78 3.63
CA GLU A 71 17.29 -16.47 4.68
C GLU A 71 17.70 -17.88 4.29
N ALA A 72 16.81 -18.64 3.63
CA ALA A 72 17.12 -19.99 3.16
C ALA A 72 18.27 -20.02 2.13
N VAL A 73 18.38 -18.99 1.28
CA VAL A 73 19.49 -18.88 0.32
C VAL A 73 20.75 -18.44 1.07
N LEU A 74 20.66 -17.45 1.97
CA LEU A 74 21.79 -17.01 2.78
C LEU A 74 22.39 -18.17 3.60
N ASP A 75 21.57 -19.00 4.22
CA ASP A 75 22.02 -20.17 4.97
C ASP A 75 22.70 -21.21 4.08
N ARG A 76 22.20 -21.40 2.85
CA ARG A 76 22.86 -22.25 1.85
C ARG A 76 24.24 -21.71 1.46
N LEU A 77 24.36 -20.41 1.22
CA LEU A 77 25.64 -19.77 0.90
C LEU A 77 26.64 -19.88 2.07
N ARG A 78 26.18 -19.63 3.31
CA ARG A 78 26.99 -19.78 4.53
C ARG A 78 27.49 -21.21 4.70
N THR A 79 26.61 -22.20 4.48
CA THR A 79 26.95 -23.62 4.56
C THR A 79 28.00 -24.00 3.51
N HIS A 80 27.86 -23.52 2.28
CA HIS A 80 28.82 -23.77 1.20
C HIS A 80 30.21 -23.20 1.52
N ARG A 81 30.27 -21.97 2.04
CA ARG A 81 31.53 -21.36 2.52
C ARG A 81 32.15 -22.14 3.67
N ALA A 82 31.35 -22.59 4.63
CA ALA A 82 31.84 -23.38 5.77
C ALA A 82 32.46 -24.72 5.34
N GLN A 83 32.06 -25.24 4.18
CA GLN A 83 32.65 -26.43 3.54
C GLN A 83 33.91 -26.11 2.71
N GLY A 84 34.42 -24.88 2.76
CA GLY A 84 35.58 -24.43 1.98
C GLY A 84 35.26 -24.08 0.53
N GLY A 85 33.97 -24.01 0.15
CA GLY A 85 33.54 -23.64 -1.19
C GLY A 85 33.57 -22.13 -1.43
N ARG A 86 33.87 -21.75 -2.67
CA ARG A 86 33.82 -20.36 -3.12
C ARG A 86 32.39 -19.96 -3.49
N VAL A 87 31.99 -18.74 -3.14
CA VAL A 87 30.66 -18.19 -3.45
C VAL A 87 30.81 -16.90 -4.24
N VAL A 88 30.10 -16.80 -5.36
CA VAL A 88 30.17 -15.64 -6.26
C VAL A 88 28.78 -15.10 -6.60
N LEU A 89 28.62 -13.78 -6.59
CA LEU A 89 27.39 -13.11 -7.01
C LEU A 89 27.50 -12.74 -8.49
N VAL A 90 26.61 -13.26 -9.33
CA VAL A 90 26.63 -12.99 -10.79
C VAL A 90 25.23 -12.58 -11.24
N THR A 91 25.04 -11.28 -11.45
CA THR A 91 23.69 -10.71 -11.62
C THR A 91 23.57 -9.71 -12.77
N ALA A 92 22.34 -9.57 -13.27
CA ALA A 92 21.99 -8.53 -14.24
C ALA A 92 21.73 -7.16 -13.59
N THR A 93 21.83 -7.05 -12.27
CA THR A 93 21.75 -5.77 -11.54
C THR A 93 22.99 -4.93 -11.78
N ASP A 94 22.87 -3.61 -11.66
CA ASP A 94 23.99 -2.66 -11.80
C ASP A 94 25.15 -3.02 -10.84
N GLN A 95 26.39 -2.93 -11.32
CA GLN A 95 27.60 -3.32 -10.58
C GLN A 95 27.69 -2.62 -9.22
N ASP A 96 27.44 -1.30 -9.15
CA ASP A 96 27.60 -0.53 -7.92
C ASP A 96 26.62 -1.01 -6.83
N LEU A 97 25.39 -1.36 -7.22
CA LEU A 97 24.40 -1.90 -6.29
C LEU A 97 24.77 -3.32 -5.85
N ALA A 98 25.24 -4.16 -6.77
CA ALA A 98 25.68 -5.52 -6.46
C ALA A 98 26.87 -5.53 -5.48
N GLU A 99 27.85 -4.63 -5.67
CA GLU A 99 28.98 -4.45 -4.76
C GLU A 99 28.56 -4.00 -3.37
N ARG A 100 27.66 -3.02 -3.27
CA ARG A 100 27.12 -2.56 -1.97
C ARG A 100 26.39 -3.67 -1.22
N ILE A 101 25.62 -4.50 -1.93
CA ILE A 101 24.93 -5.66 -1.36
C ILE A 101 25.96 -6.70 -0.90
N GLY A 102 26.95 -7.01 -1.73
CA GLY A 102 27.96 -8.01 -1.39
C GLY A 102 28.84 -7.58 -0.22
N ALA A 103 29.22 -6.30 -0.15
CA ALA A 103 29.93 -5.71 0.98
C ALA A 103 29.10 -5.76 2.28
N HIS A 104 27.79 -5.52 2.19
CA HIS A 104 26.89 -5.64 3.34
C HIS A 104 26.78 -7.08 3.87
N LEU A 105 26.63 -8.06 2.96
CA LEU A 105 26.44 -9.45 3.34
C LEU A 105 27.75 -10.14 3.76
N GLY A 106 28.88 -9.74 3.18
CA GLY A 106 30.20 -10.31 3.50
C GLY A 106 30.35 -11.80 3.14
N LEU A 107 29.55 -12.29 2.18
CA LEU A 107 29.48 -13.72 1.81
C LEU A 107 30.12 -14.05 0.45
N PHE A 108 30.54 -13.05 -0.33
CA PHE A 108 30.98 -13.26 -1.71
C PHE A 108 32.48 -13.09 -1.86
N ASP A 109 33.12 -14.04 -2.52
CA ASP A 109 34.53 -13.95 -2.91
C ASP A 109 34.70 -13.09 -4.18
N GLU A 110 33.69 -13.10 -5.05
CA GLU A 110 33.62 -12.24 -6.23
C GLU A 110 32.19 -11.75 -6.50
N ILE A 111 32.07 -10.55 -7.06
CA ILE A 111 30.81 -9.87 -7.34
C ILE A 111 30.86 -9.31 -8.76
N HIS A 112 29.95 -9.78 -9.61
CA HIS A 112 29.85 -9.39 -11.02
C HIS A 112 28.41 -9.00 -11.36
N GLY A 113 28.24 -7.75 -11.79
CA GLY A 113 27.00 -7.11 -12.18
C GLY A 113 27.06 -6.60 -13.62
N SER A 114 26.04 -5.84 -14.03
CA SER A 114 25.99 -5.13 -15.30
C SER A 114 26.64 -3.75 -15.18
N ASP A 115 27.46 -3.35 -16.16
CA ASP A 115 28.31 -2.16 -16.15
C ASP A 115 27.72 -0.95 -16.93
N GLY A 116 26.41 -0.97 -17.19
CA GLY A 116 25.72 0.03 -18.00
C GLY A 116 25.90 -0.10 -19.53
N GLN A 117 26.81 -0.96 -20.01
CA GLN A 117 27.00 -1.30 -21.43
C GLN A 117 26.57 -2.74 -21.71
N THR A 118 27.01 -3.67 -20.88
CA THR A 118 26.77 -5.11 -20.96
C THR A 118 25.76 -5.53 -19.90
N ASN A 119 24.56 -5.93 -20.33
CA ASN A 119 23.58 -6.56 -19.44
C ASN A 119 23.90 -8.04 -19.24
N LEU A 120 24.36 -8.42 -18.05
CA LEU A 120 24.79 -9.77 -17.68
C LEU A 120 23.60 -10.71 -17.40
N LYS A 121 22.82 -11.02 -18.45
CA LYS A 121 21.62 -11.86 -18.38
C LYS A 121 21.62 -12.90 -19.52
N GLY A 122 21.03 -14.07 -19.26
CA GLY A 122 20.87 -15.13 -20.27
C GLY A 122 22.19 -15.60 -20.85
N HIS A 123 22.26 -15.73 -22.17
CA HIS A 123 23.46 -16.17 -22.90
C HIS A 123 24.75 -15.43 -22.49
N ARG A 124 24.70 -14.10 -22.24
CA ARG A 124 25.89 -13.34 -21.82
C ARG A 124 26.38 -13.75 -20.43
N LYS A 125 25.44 -14.05 -19.51
CA LYS A 125 25.76 -14.55 -18.18
C LYS A 125 26.38 -15.95 -18.27
N ALA A 126 25.81 -16.82 -19.10
CA ALA A 126 26.34 -18.16 -19.37
C ALA A 126 27.75 -18.12 -19.94
N ALA A 127 27.99 -17.29 -20.97
CA ALA A 127 29.31 -17.12 -21.56
C ALA A 127 30.34 -16.60 -20.55
N PHE A 128 29.96 -15.65 -19.69
CA PHE A 128 30.82 -15.15 -18.62
C PHE A 128 31.18 -16.23 -17.59
N LEU A 129 30.19 -16.96 -17.09
CA LEU A 129 30.39 -18.05 -16.12
C LEU A 129 31.28 -19.15 -16.70
N ASN A 130 31.00 -19.57 -17.93
CA ASN A 130 31.79 -20.57 -18.64
C ASN A 130 33.24 -20.12 -18.87
N GLY A 131 33.43 -18.87 -19.30
CA GLY A 131 34.76 -18.31 -19.55
C GLY A 131 35.59 -18.14 -18.29
N ARG A 132 34.95 -17.81 -17.15
CA ARG A 132 35.65 -17.51 -15.89
C ARG A 132 35.87 -18.72 -14.99
N TYR A 133 34.89 -19.63 -14.92
CA TYR A 133 34.91 -20.77 -13.99
C TYR A 133 34.98 -22.13 -14.69
N GLY A 134 34.80 -22.18 -16.01
CA GLY A 134 34.76 -23.41 -16.79
C GLY A 134 33.36 -24.04 -16.84
N ALA A 135 32.96 -24.50 -18.02
CA ALA A 135 31.69 -25.22 -18.18
C ALA A 135 31.73 -26.55 -17.39
N GLY A 136 30.65 -26.83 -16.65
CA GLY A 136 30.50 -28.02 -15.81
C GLY A 136 31.26 -27.99 -14.48
N GLN A 137 31.85 -26.84 -14.12
CA GLN A 137 32.70 -26.70 -12.92
C GLN A 137 32.11 -25.80 -11.82
N TYR A 138 30.91 -25.24 -12.04
CA TYR A 138 30.22 -24.38 -11.09
C TYR A 138 28.78 -24.84 -10.86
N ASP A 139 28.27 -24.63 -9.65
CA ASP A 139 26.85 -24.75 -9.34
C ASP A 139 26.18 -23.38 -9.51
N TYR A 140 24.95 -23.33 -10.03
CA TYR A 140 24.27 -22.06 -10.30
C TYR A 140 22.86 -21.98 -9.73
N MET A 141 22.62 -20.95 -8.92
CA MET A 141 21.33 -20.61 -8.34
C MET A 141 20.66 -19.49 -9.13
N GLY A 142 19.44 -19.75 -9.64
CA GLY A 142 18.65 -18.76 -10.39
C GLY A 142 17.15 -19.02 -10.31
N ASP A 143 16.33 -18.04 -10.74
CA ASP A 143 14.87 -18.06 -10.59
C ASP A 143 14.12 -17.91 -11.93
N SER A 144 14.81 -17.59 -13.03
CA SER A 144 14.19 -17.03 -14.22
C SER A 144 14.36 -17.90 -15.47
N ALA A 145 13.50 -17.69 -16.47
CA ALA A 145 13.64 -18.37 -17.77
C ALA A 145 14.96 -18.01 -18.49
N ALA A 146 15.59 -16.88 -18.18
CA ALA A 146 16.89 -16.53 -18.74
C ALA A 146 18.01 -17.45 -18.22
N ASP A 147 17.80 -18.10 -17.08
CA ASP A 147 18.75 -19.03 -16.47
C ASP A 147 18.78 -20.40 -17.17
N LEU A 148 17.81 -20.69 -18.05
CA LEU A 148 17.83 -21.85 -18.95
C LEU A 148 19.04 -21.83 -19.90
N GLU A 149 19.65 -20.67 -20.13
CA GLU A 149 20.89 -20.55 -20.90
C GLU A 149 22.14 -20.87 -20.05
N VAL A 150 22.03 -20.82 -18.72
CA VAL A 150 23.14 -21.04 -17.78
C VAL A 150 23.17 -22.48 -17.27
N TRP A 151 21.99 -23.02 -16.91
CA TRP A 151 21.87 -24.36 -16.33
C TRP A 151 22.43 -25.52 -17.17
N PRO A 152 22.37 -25.53 -18.52
CA PRO A 152 22.98 -26.60 -19.32
C PRO A 152 24.49 -26.73 -19.12
N HIS A 153 25.14 -25.64 -18.73
CA HIS A 153 26.58 -25.56 -18.54
C HIS A 153 27.00 -25.60 -17.07
N ALA A 154 26.05 -25.62 -16.13
CA ALA A 154 26.34 -25.76 -14.71
C ALA A 154 26.58 -27.23 -14.35
N ARG A 155 27.44 -27.47 -13.36
CA ARG A 155 27.60 -28.79 -12.74
C ARG A 155 26.30 -29.24 -12.07
N ARG A 156 25.71 -28.33 -11.28
CA ARG A 156 24.39 -28.49 -10.66
C ARG A 156 23.55 -27.25 -10.89
N ALA A 157 22.32 -27.44 -11.35
CA ALA A 157 21.31 -26.40 -11.45
C ALA A 157 20.54 -26.30 -10.12
N ILE A 158 20.41 -25.10 -9.58
CA ILE A 158 19.62 -24.85 -8.37
C ILE A 158 18.57 -23.81 -8.72
N THR A 159 17.31 -24.23 -8.80
CA THR A 159 16.22 -23.29 -9.02
C THR A 159 15.77 -22.72 -7.69
N VAL A 160 15.55 -21.41 -7.63
CA VAL A 160 15.02 -20.71 -6.45
C VAL A 160 13.69 -20.10 -6.81
N ASN A 161 12.62 -20.42 -6.09
CA ASN A 161 11.27 -19.86 -6.30
C ASN A 161 10.69 -20.03 -7.71
N ALA A 162 11.27 -20.92 -8.53
CA ALA A 162 10.84 -21.13 -9.91
C ALA A 162 9.40 -21.69 -9.96
N PRO A 163 8.55 -21.20 -10.87
CA PRO A 163 7.22 -21.77 -11.10
C PRO A 163 7.33 -23.20 -11.67
N PRO A 164 6.28 -24.04 -11.55
CA PRO A 164 6.34 -25.44 -11.99
C PRO A 164 6.80 -25.63 -13.44
N ALA A 165 6.35 -24.75 -14.34
CA ALA A 165 6.76 -24.79 -15.75
C ALA A 165 8.28 -24.58 -15.95
N LEU A 166 8.89 -23.69 -15.16
CA LEU A 166 10.33 -23.43 -15.23
C LEU A 166 11.14 -24.56 -14.62
N ARG A 167 10.65 -25.19 -13.54
CA ARG A 167 11.29 -26.39 -12.96
C ARG A 167 11.34 -27.53 -13.96
N ALA A 168 10.21 -27.83 -14.61
CA ALA A 168 10.13 -28.84 -15.63
C ALA A 168 11.03 -28.54 -16.85
N ALA A 169 11.23 -27.27 -17.19
CA ALA A 169 12.19 -26.87 -18.22
C ALA A 169 13.64 -27.04 -17.76
N ALA A 170 13.93 -26.70 -16.50
CA ALA A 170 15.27 -26.81 -15.90
C ALA A 170 15.71 -28.29 -15.76
N GLU A 171 14.81 -29.18 -15.35
CA GLU A 171 15.02 -30.63 -15.28
C GLU A 171 15.41 -31.25 -16.63
N LYS A 172 14.90 -30.70 -17.74
CA LYS A 172 15.23 -31.16 -19.10
C LYS A 172 16.63 -30.77 -19.54
N VAL A 173 17.16 -29.65 -19.03
CA VAL A 173 18.44 -29.10 -19.49
C VAL A 173 19.61 -29.46 -18.58
N ASN A 174 19.35 -29.83 -17.31
CA ASN A 174 20.38 -30.30 -16.39
C ASN A 174 19.86 -31.46 -15.53
N PRO A 175 20.46 -32.67 -15.62
CA PRO A 175 20.02 -33.83 -14.85
C PRO A 175 20.36 -33.72 -13.35
N GLN A 176 21.33 -32.88 -12.97
CA GLN A 176 21.70 -32.61 -11.58
C GLN A 176 21.01 -31.32 -11.11
N ILE A 177 19.74 -31.43 -10.73
CA ILE A 177 18.92 -30.28 -10.34
C ILE A 177 18.45 -30.35 -8.89
N GLU A 178 18.43 -29.20 -8.23
CA GLU A 178 17.89 -28.99 -6.90
C GLU A 178 16.83 -27.87 -6.96
N HIS A 179 15.70 -28.06 -6.30
CA HIS A 179 14.64 -27.05 -6.23
C HIS A 179 14.55 -26.49 -4.80
N MET A 180 14.87 -25.21 -4.66
CA MET A 180 14.67 -24.46 -3.42
C MET A 180 13.40 -23.61 -3.56
N THR A 181 12.45 -23.82 -2.66
CA THR A 181 11.19 -23.07 -2.65
C THR A 181 11.08 -22.19 -1.42
N ALA A 182 10.87 -20.89 -1.61
CA ALA A 182 10.10 -20.08 -0.68
C ALA A 182 8.60 -20.27 -0.94
N GLU A 183 7.77 -19.96 0.06
CA GLU A 183 6.32 -19.98 -0.11
C GLU A 183 5.89 -19.00 -1.21
N PRO A 184 5.17 -19.44 -2.26
CA PRO A 184 4.67 -18.53 -3.29
C PRO A 184 3.67 -17.53 -2.68
N PRO A 185 3.52 -16.34 -3.29
CA PRO A 185 2.51 -15.38 -2.86
C PRO A 185 1.13 -16.04 -2.90
N ARG A 186 0.41 -16.00 -1.78
CA ARG A 186 -0.96 -16.50 -1.72
C ARG A 186 -1.91 -15.43 -2.27
N LEU A 187 -3.10 -15.83 -2.71
CA LEU A 187 -4.16 -14.87 -3.05
C LEU A 187 -4.46 -13.91 -1.88
N GLN A 188 -4.35 -14.44 -0.65
CA GLN A 188 -4.50 -13.65 0.58
C GLN A 188 -3.48 -12.51 0.70
N ASP A 189 -2.26 -12.67 0.20
CA ASP A 189 -1.27 -11.58 0.22
C ASP A 189 -1.71 -10.45 -0.70
N HIS A 190 -2.21 -10.76 -1.90
CA HIS A 190 -2.75 -9.78 -2.84
C HIS A 190 -3.97 -9.06 -2.27
N LEU A 191 -4.92 -9.79 -1.68
CA LEU A 191 -6.08 -9.19 -1.01
C LEU A 191 -5.64 -8.29 0.16
N LYS A 192 -4.62 -8.68 0.92
CA LYS A 192 -4.06 -7.84 1.99
C LYS A 192 -3.45 -6.54 1.45
N ALA A 193 -2.82 -6.58 0.27
CA ALA A 193 -2.28 -5.39 -0.39
C ALA A 193 -3.38 -4.42 -0.85
N LEU A 194 -4.56 -4.90 -1.23
CA LEU A 194 -5.73 -4.06 -1.56
C LEU A 194 -6.34 -3.32 -0.36
N ARG A 195 -6.08 -3.81 0.86
CA ARG A 195 -6.61 -3.27 2.12
C ARG A 195 -8.15 -3.19 2.19
N PRO A 196 -8.87 -4.32 2.05
CA PRO A 196 -10.34 -4.35 2.05
C PRO A 196 -10.96 -3.78 3.34
N HIS A 197 -10.27 -3.86 4.48
CA HIS A 197 -10.70 -3.22 5.72
C HIS A 197 -10.86 -1.69 5.60
N GLN A 198 -10.18 -1.03 4.66
CA GLN A 198 -10.35 0.40 4.37
C GLN A 198 -11.58 0.70 3.50
N TRP A 199 -12.12 -0.30 2.80
CA TRP A 199 -13.34 -0.13 1.98
C TRP A 199 -14.56 0.18 2.84
N LEU A 200 -14.53 -0.16 4.13
CA LEU A 200 -15.53 0.27 5.10
C LEU A 200 -15.77 1.78 5.06
N LYS A 201 -14.75 2.60 4.80
CA LYS A 201 -14.94 4.05 4.70
C LYS A 201 -15.78 4.44 3.49
N ASN A 202 -15.67 3.67 2.42
CA ASN A 202 -16.36 3.93 1.16
C ASN A 202 -17.86 3.58 1.24
N THR A 203 -18.34 2.94 2.31
CA THR A 203 -19.79 2.73 2.51
C THR A 203 -20.56 4.04 2.60
N LEU A 204 -19.87 5.15 2.92
CA LEU A 204 -20.42 6.51 2.84
C LEU A 204 -20.96 6.90 1.45
N VAL A 205 -20.55 6.21 0.38
CA VAL A 205 -21.10 6.36 -0.98
C VAL A 205 -22.60 6.02 -1.01
N PHE A 206 -23.10 5.19 -0.09
CA PHE A 206 -24.52 4.84 -0.01
C PHE A 206 -25.35 5.84 0.80
N LEU A 207 -24.72 6.78 1.52
CA LEU A 207 -25.43 7.72 2.38
C LEU A 207 -26.49 8.57 1.64
N PRO A 208 -26.24 9.08 0.41
CA PRO A 208 -27.24 9.83 -0.35
C PRO A 208 -28.48 9.01 -0.72
N VAL A 209 -28.29 7.75 -1.12
CA VAL A 209 -29.39 6.83 -1.45
C VAL A 209 -30.21 6.51 -0.21
N LEU A 210 -29.55 6.31 0.93
CA LEU A 210 -30.23 6.12 2.22
C LEU A 210 -31.05 7.35 2.61
N ALA A 211 -30.47 8.55 2.49
CA ALA A 211 -31.14 9.79 2.83
C ALA A 211 -32.33 10.12 1.90
N ALA A 212 -32.26 9.70 0.64
CA ALA A 212 -33.35 9.85 -0.31
C ALA A 212 -34.40 8.72 -0.22
N HIS A 213 -34.21 7.75 0.68
CA HIS A 213 -35.04 6.54 0.78
C HIS A 213 -35.10 5.72 -0.52
N ALA A 214 -34.13 5.87 -1.42
CA ALA A 214 -34.06 5.21 -2.72
C ALA A 214 -33.39 3.82 -2.65
N LEU A 215 -33.79 3.02 -1.67
CA LEU A 215 -33.13 1.74 -1.32
C LEU A 215 -33.39 0.59 -2.30
N ALA A 216 -34.04 0.85 -3.43
CA ALA A 216 -34.26 -0.11 -4.50
C ALA A 216 -34.22 0.61 -5.86
N GLY A 217 -33.83 -0.12 -6.91
CA GLY A 217 -33.84 0.41 -8.28
C GLY A 217 -32.50 0.92 -8.80
N PRO A 218 -32.52 1.78 -9.83
CA PRO A 218 -31.31 2.19 -10.57
C PRO A 218 -30.33 3.02 -9.72
N GLU A 219 -30.81 3.80 -8.75
CA GLU A 219 -29.99 4.64 -7.87
C GLU A 219 -29.08 3.81 -6.97
N LEU A 220 -29.63 2.73 -6.39
CA LEU A 220 -28.86 1.78 -5.59
C LEU A 220 -27.85 1.00 -6.45
N ALA A 221 -28.24 0.59 -7.66
CA ALA A 221 -27.34 -0.10 -8.59
C ALA A 221 -26.18 0.82 -9.00
N ALA A 222 -26.45 2.08 -9.33
CA ALA A 222 -25.45 3.06 -9.68
C ALA A 222 -24.52 3.38 -8.49
N SER A 223 -25.06 3.51 -7.27
CA SER A 223 -24.25 3.69 -6.05
C SER A 223 -23.38 2.47 -5.73
N THR A 224 -23.87 1.26 -6.01
CA THR A 224 -23.11 0.02 -5.83
C THR A 224 -21.94 -0.02 -6.81
N LEU A 225 -22.18 0.32 -8.07
CA LEU A 225 -21.12 0.42 -9.08
C LEU A 225 -20.12 1.54 -8.74
N GLY A 226 -20.63 2.67 -8.22
CA GLY A 226 -19.83 3.78 -7.69
C GLY A 226 -18.94 3.36 -6.51
N PHE A 227 -19.48 2.55 -5.59
CA PHE A 227 -18.72 1.98 -4.47
C PHE A 227 -17.59 1.07 -4.97
N VAL A 228 -17.85 0.21 -5.96
CA VAL A 228 -16.82 -0.64 -6.58
C VAL A 228 -15.73 0.22 -7.23
N SER A 229 -16.10 1.21 -8.04
CA SER A 229 -15.15 2.16 -8.64
C SER A 229 -14.29 2.85 -7.57
N PHE A 230 -14.92 3.35 -6.51
CA PHE A 230 -14.24 4.01 -5.40
C PHE A 230 -13.26 3.07 -4.68
N CYS A 231 -13.64 1.81 -4.47
CA CYS A 231 -12.77 0.80 -3.86
C CYS A 231 -11.56 0.47 -4.73
N LEU A 232 -11.73 0.35 -6.05
CA LEU A 232 -10.63 0.12 -6.99
C LEU A 232 -9.64 1.29 -7.00
N ILE A 233 -10.13 2.52 -7.14
CA ILE A 233 -9.29 3.74 -7.13
C ILE A 233 -8.63 3.94 -5.76
N ALA A 234 -9.33 3.72 -4.65
CA ALA A 234 -8.70 3.80 -3.33
C ALA A 234 -7.60 2.73 -3.14
N SER A 235 -7.84 1.51 -3.63
CA SER A 235 -6.87 0.41 -3.54
C SER A 235 -5.64 0.67 -4.41
N SER A 236 -5.79 1.24 -5.61
CA SER A 236 -4.64 1.63 -6.44
C SER A 236 -3.75 2.65 -5.73
N VAL A 237 -4.36 3.67 -5.09
CA VAL A 237 -3.61 4.65 -4.29
C VAL A 237 -2.88 4.00 -3.11
N TYR A 238 -3.52 3.04 -2.41
CA TYR A 238 -2.84 2.31 -1.34
C TYR A 238 -1.65 1.49 -1.82
N VAL A 239 -1.80 0.81 -2.97
CA VAL A 239 -0.71 0.03 -3.57
C VAL A 239 0.43 0.95 -4.01
N ILE A 240 0.14 2.04 -4.71
CA ILE A 240 1.16 3.04 -5.12
C ILE A 240 1.91 3.58 -3.90
N ASN A 241 1.19 3.94 -2.83
CA ASN A 241 1.82 4.42 -1.61
C ASN A 241 2.72 3.36 -0.96
N ASP A 242 2.31 2.09 -0.94
CA ASP A 242 3.14 1.01 -0.39
C ASP A 242 4.40 0.75 -1.23
N LEU A 243 4.36 1.03 -2.53
CA LEU A 243 5.52 0.94 -3.42
C LEU A 243 6.45 2.16 -3.25
N LEU A 244 5.90 3.36 -3.07
CA LEU A 244 6.70 4.57 -2.81
C LEU A 244 7.37 4.54 -1.41
N ASP A 245 6.70 3.96 -0.42
CA ASP A 245 7.15 3.91 0.98
C ASP A 245 7.98 2.64 1.32
N LEU A 246 8.43 1.85 0.33
CA LEU A 246 9.12 0.56 0.56
C LEU A 246 10.24 0.63 1.61
N ALA A 247 11.16 1.59 1.47
CA ALA A 247 12.29 1.74 2.39
C ALA A 247 11.82 2.09 3.82
N ALA A 248 10.91 3.05 3.94
CA ALA A 248 10.35 3.47 5.23
C ALA A 248 9.53 2.35 5.90
N ASP A 249 8.82 1.55 5.10
CA ASP A 249 8.02 0.44 5.58
C ASP A 249 8.88 -0.70 6.13
N ARG A 250 10.02 -1.01 5.51
CA ARG A 250 10.96 -2.04 5.97
C ARG A 250 11.59 -1.71 7.32
N GLN A 251 11.88 -0.44 7.58
CA GLN A 251 12.43 0.03 8.86
C GLN A 251 11.37 0.10 9.98
N HIS A 252 10.07 0.05 9.64
CA HIS A 252 9.01 0.22 10.63
C HIS A 252 8.61 -1.13 11.30
N PRO A 253 8.49 -1.18 12.65
CA PRO A 253 8.24 -2.43 13.39
C PRO A 253 7.07 -3.30 12.91
N ARG A 254 5.93 -2.65 12.62
CA ARG A 254 4.71 -3.29 12.08
C ARG A 254 4.64 -3.32 10.54
N LYS A 255 5.00 -2.24 9.85
CA LYS A 255 4.82 -2.12 8.39
C LYS A 255 5.81 -2.96 7.58
N ARG A 256 6.92 -3.41 8.18
CA ARG A 256 7.86 -4.35 7.54
C ARG A 256 7.22 -5.68 7.12
N ARG A 257 6.07 -6.02 7.70
CA ARG A 257 5.26 -7.21 7.36
C ARG A 257 4.24 -6.96 6.25
N ARG A 258 4.24 -5.79 5.61
CA ARG A 258 3.41 -5.49 4.44
C ARG A 258 3.89 -6.35 3.26
N PRO A 259 2.98 -6.83 2.39
CA PRO A 259 3.33 -7.81 1.35
C PRO A 259 4.49 -7.39 0.43
N PHE A 260 4.57 -6.11 0.03
CA PHE A 260 5.67 -5.60 -0.80
C PHE A 260 6.96 -5.38 0.00
N ALA A 261 6.87 -4.77 1.19
CA ALA A 261 8.02 -4.50 2.04
C ALA A 261 8.76 -5.80 2.44
N SER A 262 8.01 -6.86 2.75
CA SER A 262 8.57 -8.18 3.11
C SER A 262 8.99 -9.03 1.91
N GLY A 263 8.81 -8.56 0.67
CA GLY A 263 9.08 -9.33 -0.55
C GLY A 263 8.18 -10.56 -0.72
N ARG A 264 6.98 -10.57 -0.11
CA ARG A 264 6.01 -11.67 -0.34
C ARG A 264 5.36 -11.55 -1.70
N ILE A 265 5.02 -10.33 -2.12
CA ILE A 265 4.52 -10.05 -3.46
C ILE A 265 5.62 -9.34 -4.24
N PRO A 266 5.94 -9.79 -5.47
CA PRO A 266 6.86 -9.08 -6.34
C PRO A 266 6.41 -7.63 -6.57
N ILE A 267 7.35 -6.69 -6.55
CA ILE A 267 7.08 -5.26 -6.76
C ILE A 267 6.48 -5.01 -8.16
N ALA A 268 6.86 -5.85 -9.14
CA ALA A 268 6.25 -5.87 -10.47
C ALA A 268 4.74 -6.10 -10.43
N HIS A 269 4.26 -7.07 -9.64
CA HIS A 269 2.83 -7.34 -9.48
C HIS A 269 2.12 -6.13 -8.88
N GLY A 270 2.73 -5.47 -7.88
CA GLY A 270 2.19 -4.24 -7.31
C GLY A 270 2.05 -3.12 -8.34
N THR A 271 3.04 -2.96 -9.20
CA THR A 271 3.05 -1.95 -10.27
C THR A 271 1.90 -2.17 -11.25
N TRP A 272 1.73 -3.40 -11.74
CA TRP A 272 0.64 -3.75 -12.66
C TRP A 272 -0.72 -3.73 -11.99
N MET A 273 -0.82 -4.20 -10.74
CA MET A 273 -2.04 -4.17 -9.96
C MET A 273 -2.51 -2.73 -9.72
N ALA A 274 -1.62 -1.81 -9.36
CA ALA A 274 -1.95 -0.40 -9.22
C ALA A 274 -2.52 0.17 -10.52
N GLY A 275 -1.86 -0.07 -11.66
CA GLY A 275 -2.33 0.38 -12.98
C GLY A 275 -3.69 -0.21 -13.35
N GLY A 276 -3.86 -1.52 -13.20
CA GLY A 276 -5.11 -2.22 -13.52
C GLY A 276 -6.30 -1.77 -12.66
N LEU A 277 -6.10 -1.60 -11.35
CA LEU A 277 -7.11 -1.07 -10.44
C LEU A 277 -7.49 0.38 -10.79
N LEU A 278 -6.51 1.20 -11.13
CA LEU A 278 -6.73 2.60 -11.52
C LEU A 278 -7.54 2.70 -12.82
N LEU A 279 -7.13 1.95 -13.85
CA LEU A 279 -7.81 1.90 -15.15
C LEU A 279 -9.22 1.32 -15.02
N GLY A 280 -9.38 0.20 -14.30
CA GLY A 280 -10.70 -0.40 -14.07
C GLY A 280 -11.63 0.53 -13.28
N GLY A 281 -11.12 1.15 -12.22
CA GLY A 281 -11.87 2.09 -11.40
C GLY A 281 -12.32 3.33 -12.17
N PHE A 282 -11.43 3.95 -12.96
CA PHE A 282 -11.79 5.10 -13.80
C PHE A 282 -12.62 4.72 -15.02
N GLY A 283 -12.46 3.51 -15.56
CA GLY A 283 -13.34 2.98 -16.61
C GLY A 283 -14.79 2.89 -16.14
N ILE A 284 -15.00 2.35 -14.93
CA ILE A 284 -16.32 2.36 -14.29
C ILE A 284 -16.79 3.79 -14.01
N ALA A 285 -15.90 4.66 -13.52
CA ALA A 285 -16.27 6.04 -13.22
C ALA A 285 -16.73 6.83 -14.46
N ALA A 286 -16.08 6.61 -15.60
CA ALA A 286 -16.46 7.20 -16.87
C ALA A 286 -17.82 6.67 -17.35
N ALA A 287 -18.11 5.37 -17.15
CA ALA A 287 -19.39 4.76 -17.50
C ALA A 287 -20.56 5.28 -16.64
N LEU A 288 -20.31 5.67 -15.39
CA LEU A 288 -21.31 6.27 -14.50
C LEU A 288 -21.64 7.75 -14.82
N GLY A 289 -20.83 8.40 -15.66
CA GLY A 289 -21.08 9.77 -16.14
C GLY A 289 -20.01 10.78 -15.73
N GLY A 290 -20.02 11.93 -16.43
CA GLY A 290 -18.97 12.96 -16.32
C GLY A 290 -18.83 13.56 -14.92
N THR A 291 -19.94 13.75 -14.19
CA THR A 291 -19.93 14.30 -12.82
C THR A 291 -19.22 13.36 -11.85
N PHE A 292 -19.55 12.06 -11.88
CA PHE A 292 -18.90 11.07 -11.02
C PHE A 292 -17.41 10.93 -11.36
N LEU A 293 -17.07 10.89 -12.66
CA LEU A 293 -15.68 10.88 -13.11
C LEU A 293 -14.88 12.07 -12.56
N LEU A 294 -15.44 13.29 -12.63
CA LEU A 294 -14.79 14.49 -12.11
C LEU A 294 -14.56 14.41 -10.59
N VAL A 295 -15.54 13.90 -9.83
CA VAL A 295 -15.41 13.67 -8.38
C VAL A 295 -14.28 12.66 -8.09
N MET A 296 -14.19 11.57 -8.86
CA MET A 296 -13.14 10.58 -8.69
C MET A 296 -11.75 11.10 -9.07
N LEU A 297 -11.64 11.94 -10.10
CA LEU A 297 -10.41 12.63 -10.46
C LEU A 297 -9.97 13.58 -9.33
N GLY A 298 -10.90 14.37 -8.79
CA GLY A 298 -10.66 15.23 -7.63
C GLY A 298 -10.22 14.45 -6.39
N TYR A 299 -10.90 13.34 -6.09
CA TYR A 299 -10.52 12.43 -5.01
C TYR A 299 -9.09 11.88 -5.17
N TYR A 300 -8.75 11.40 -6.36
CA TYR A 300 -7.43 10.85 -6.66
C TYR A 300 -6.34 11.92 -6.55
N GLY A 301 -6.58 13.10 -7.11
CA GLY A 301 -5.68 14.26 -7.01
C GLY A 301 -5.47 14.69 -5.55
N LEU A 302 -6.55 14.83 -4.78
CA LEU A 302 -6.47 15.23 -3.37
C LEU A 302 -5.74 14.19 -2.52
N THR A 303 -5.98 12.89 -2.75
CA THR A 303 -5.31 11.81 -2.00
C THR A 303 -3.82 11.73 -2.35
N THR A 304 -3.46 11.99 -3.60
CA THR A 304 -2.07 12.05 -4.05
C THR A 304 -1.36 13.27 -3.44
N ALA A 305 -1.96 14.46 -3.53
CA ALA A 305 -1.45 15.69 -2.92
C ALA A 305 -1.30 15.54 -1.39
N TYR A 306 -2.26 14.88 -0.74
CA TYR A 306 -2.19 14.54 0.68
C TYR A 306 -0.96 13.68 1.01
N SER A 307 -0.76 12.61 0.25
CA SER A 307 0.32 11.65 0.48
C SER A 307 1.70 12.27 0.28
N MET A 308 1.84 13.19 -0.70
CA MET A 308 3.10 13.84 -1.02
C MET A 308 3.40 15.03 -0.09
N TRP A 309 2.45 15.96 0.07
CA TRP A 309 2.72 17.29 0.63
C TRP A 309 1.81 17.68 1.79
N LEU A 310 0.47 17.54 1.63
CA LEU A 310 -0.47 18.17 2.57
C LEU A 310 -0.43 17.53 3.96
N LYS A 311 -0.12 16.22 4.07
CA LYS A 311 0.02 15.53 5.37
C LYS A 311 1.09 16.12 6.29
N ARG A 312 2.02 16.92 5.75
CA ARG A 312 3.13 17.54 6.50
C ARG A 312 2.73 18.85 7.18
N ARG A 313 1.63 19.47 6.75
CA ARG A 313 1.14 20.76 7.26
C ARG A 313 0.11 20.50 8.37
N ALA A 314 0.39 21.03 9.56
CA ALA A 314 -0.54 20.95 10.69
C ALA A 314 -1.89 21.60 10.33
N VAL A 315 -2.97 21.06 10.89
CA VAL A 315 -4.39 21.39 10.65
C VAL A 315 -4.87 21.10 9.23
N VAL A 316 -4.08 21.39 8.20
CA VAL A 316 -4.38 21.08 6.80
C VAL A 316 -4.63 19.59 6.62
N ASP A 317 -3.86 18.72 7.30
CA ASP A 317 -4.09 17.28 7.25
C ASP A 317 -5.47 16.87 7.81
N ILE A 318 -5.94 17.49 8.90
CA ILE A 318 -7.29 17.28 9.46
C ILE A 318 -8.35 17.75 8.46
N CYS A 319 -8.21 18.96 7.92
CA CYS A 319 -9.14 19.51 6.93
C CYS A 319 -9.25 18.61 5.69
N VAL A 320 -8.11 18.14 5.18
CA VAL A 320 -8.06 17.28 3.99
C VAL A 320 -8.63 15.90 4.31
N LEU A 321 -8.34 15.32 5.47
CA LEU A 321 -8.94 14.05 5.89
C LEU A 321 -10.47 14.16 5.97
N ALA A 322 -10.98 15.23 6.58
CA ALA A 322 -12.42 15.51 6.63
C ALA A 322 -13.02 15.60 5.23
N GLY A 323 -12.39 16.40 4.35
CA GLY A 323 -12.79 16.54 2.95
C GLY A 323 -12.79 15.20 2.20
N LEU A 324 -11.77 14.35 2.39
CA LEU A 324 -11.72 13.02 1.78
C LEU A 324 -12.87 12.11 2.23
N TYR A 325 -13.33 12.20 3.49
CA TYR A 325 -14.54 11.48 3.91
C TYR A 325 -15.79 12.08 3.26
N THR A 326 -15.93 13.41 3.24
CA THR A 326 -17.09 14.09 2.61
C THR A 326 -17.17 13.80 1.11
N VAL A 327 -16.05 13.73 0.40
CA VAL A 327 -16.00 13.40 -1.04
C VAL A 327 -16.64 12.04 -1.35
N ARG A 328 -16.66 11.10 -0.41
CA ARG A 328 -17.35 9.80 -0.60
C ARG A 328 -18.87 9.98 -0.70
N ILE A 329 -19.43 10.87 0.12
CA ILE A 329 -20.85 11.22 0.07
C ILE A 329 -21.14 11.96 -1.24
N ILE A 330 -20.25 12.88 -1.64
CA ILE A 330 -20.35 13.58 -2.92
C ILE A 330 -20.34 12.59 -4.10
N ALA A 331 -19.43 11.61 -4.07
CA ALA A 331 -19.36 10.55 -5.07
C ALA A 331 -20.64 9.71 -5.10
N GLY A 332 -21.23 9.40 -3.94
CA GLY A 332 -22.53 8.73 -3.85
C GLY A 332 -23.66 9.48 -4.55
N GLY A 333 -23.79 10.78 -4.28
CA GLY A 333 -24.82 11.62 -4.90
C GLY A 333 -24.61 11.74 -6.40
N ALA A 334 -23.35 11.91 -6.82
CA ALA A 334 -22.97 11.98 -8.23
C ALA A 334 -23.22 10.65 -8.98
N ALA A 335 -22.99 9.50 -8.34
CA ALA A 335 -23.26 8.19 -8.94
C ALA A 335 -24.76 7.93 -9.08
N ALA A 336 -25.54 8.23 -8.04
CA ALA A 336 -26.98 8.01 -8.01
C ALA A 336 -27.79 9.07 -8.79
N GLY A 337 -27.17 10.18 -9.19
CA GLY A 337 -27.88 11.33 -9.76
C GLY A 337 -28.77 12.07 -8.74
N LEU A 338 -28.48 11.92 -7.45
CA LEU A 338 -29.29 12.48 -6.37
C LEU A 338 -28.68 13.82 -5.87
N PRO A 339 -29.50 14.87 -5.71
CA PRO A 339 -29.03 16.12 -5.14
C PRO A 339 -28.67 15.93 -3.67
N LEU A 340 -27.59 16.57 -3.24
CA LEU A 340 -27.13 16.51 -1.86
C LEU A 340 -27.68 17.70 -1.08
N SER A 341 -28.27 17.44 0.09
CA SER A 341 -28.71 18.51 0.97
C SER A 341 -27.51 19.21 1.61
N VAL A 342 -27.60 20.53 1.73
CA VAL A 342 -26.59 21.34 2.42
C VAL A 342 -26.40 20.86 3.86
N TRP A 343 -27.48 20.42 4.51
CA TRP A 343 -27.45 19.89 5.87
C TRP A 343 -26.61 18.62 6.01
N ILE A 344 -26.75 17.65 5.10
CA ILE A 344 -25.95 16.41 5.13
C ILE A 344 -24.47 16.73 4.93
N LEU A 345 -24.15 17.64 3.98
CA LEU A 345 -22.76 18.05 3.74
C LEU A 345 -22.17 18.79 4.93
N ALA A 346 -22.89 19.75 5.51
CA ALA A 346 -22.45 20.50 6.69
C ALA A 346 -22.21 19.58 7.89
N PHE A 347 -23.19 18.71 8.21
CA PHE A 347 -23.07 17.70 9.25
C PHE A 347 -21.82 16.83 9.05
N SER A 348 -21.65 16.32 7.83
CA SER A 348 -20.56 15.40 7.48
C SER A 348 -19.19 16.05 7.61
N ILE A 349 -19.02 17.29 7.14
CA ILE A 349 -17.74 18.01 7.25
C ILE A 349 -17.34 18.15 8.73
N PHE A 350 -18.25 18.60 9.60
CA PHE A 350 -17.95 18.78 11.01
C PHE A 350 -17.72 17.45 11.75
N LEU A 351 -18.51 16.42 11.44
CA LEU A 351 -18.33 15.09 12.02
C LEU A 351 -16.98 14.49 11.60
N PHE A 352 -16.64 14.51 10.31
CA PHE A 352 -15.39 13.93 9.82
C PHE A 352 -14.17 14.75 10.22
N PHE A 353 -14.30 16.06 10.39
CA PHE A 353 -13.26 16.88 11.00
C PHE A 353 -13.01 16.46 12.45
N ALA A 354 -14.07 16.24 13.24
CA ALA A 354 -13.94 15.73 14.60
C ALA A 354 -13.22 14.37 14.63
N LEU A 355 -13.62 13.43 13.77
CA LEU A 355 -12.97 12.11 13.68
C LEU A 355 -11.52 12.20 13.17
N ALA A 356 -11.23 13.10 12.23
CA ALA A 356 -9.87 13.34 11.78
C ALA A 356 -9.00 13.89 12.92
N ALA A 357 -9.51 14.83 13.71
CA ALA A 357 -8.85 15.36 14.90
C ALA A 357 -8.64 14.29 15.98
N VAL A 358 -9.64 13.45 16.28
CA VAL A 358 -9.49 12.27 17.16
C VAL A 358 -8.37 11.36 16.70
N LYS A 359 -8.27 11.11 15.38
CA LYS A 359 -7.18 10.30 14.82
C LYS A 359 -5.81 10.95 15.08
N ARG A 360 -5.70 12.27 15.02
CA ARG A 360 -4.44 12.97 15.35
C ARG A 360 -4.15 12.89 16.85
N GLN A 361 -5.17 13.10 17.68
CA GLN A 361 -5.10 13.00 19.13
C GLN A 361 -4.55 11.63 19.55
N ALA A 362 -5.09 10.54 19.00
CA ALA A 362 -4.64 9.19 19.29
C ALA A 362 -3.17 8.96 18.88
N GLU A 363 -2.73 9.49 17.74
CA GLU A 363 -1.32 9.42 17.31
C GLU A 363 -0.40 10.22 18.24
N LEU A 364 -0.81 11.42 18.69
CA LEU A 364 -0.02 12.24 19.62
C LEU A 364 0.07 11.62 21.02
N VAL A 365 -1.01 11.00 21.50
CA VAL A 365 -1.01 10.26 22.78
C VAL A 365 -0.06 9.06 22.71
N ASP A 366 -0.11 8.25 21.64
CA ASP A 366 0.82 7.11 21.45
C ASP A 366 2.28 7.59 21.37
N MET A 367 2.53 8.75 20.75
CA MET A 367 3.87 9.34 20.71
C MET A 367 4.37 9.80 22.08
N ALA A 368 3.53 10.50 22.83
CA ALA A 368 3.85 10.96 24.19
C ALA A 368 4.18 9.76 25.09
N GLN A 369 3.41 8.67 24.99
CA GLN A 369 3.67 7.42 25.72
C GLN A 369 5.00 6.76 25.33
N ARG A 370 5.49 6.96 24.11
CA ARG A 370 6.78 6.43 23.61
C ARG A 370 7.97 7.37 23.85
N GLY A 371 7.77 8.51 24.53
CA GLY A 371 8.81 9.50 24.76
C GLY A 371 9.30 10.20 23.48
N LYS A 372 8.48 10.25 22.42
CA LYS A 372 8.82 10.96 21.16
C LYS A 372 8.22 12.36 21.16
N LEU A 373 9.05 13.38 20.97
CA LEU A 373 8.66 14.80 21.03
C LEU A 373 7.96 15.32 19.76
N THR A 374 8.31 14.81 18.57
CA THR A 374 7.80 15.30 17.28
C THR A 374 7.17 14.20 16.44
N ALA A 375 6.05 14.49 15.78
CA ALA A 375 5.37 13.52 14.92
C ALA A 375 6.20 13.31 13.65
N SER A 376 6.56 12.05 13.36
CA SER A 376 7.38 11.73 12.19
C SER A 376 6.69 12.19 10.90
N GLY A 377 7.22 13.27 10.31
CA GLY A 377 6.78 13.82 9.04
C GLY A 377 5.41 14.50 9.02
N ARG A 378 4.84 14.85 10.19
CA ARG A 378 3.60 15.64 10.32
C ARG A 378 3.93 16.78 11.28
N GLY A 379 3.70 18.03 10.91
CA GLY A 379 4.17 19.21 11.67
C GLY A 379 3.52 19.44 13.04
N TYR A 380 3.30 18.39 13.82
CA TYR A 380 2.74 18.39 15.16
C TYR A 380 3.77 17.99 16.21
N THR A 381 3.59 18.52 17.40
CA THR A 381 4.31 18.21 18.63
C THR A 381 3.34 17.61 19.65
N THR A 382 3.86 16.96 20.68
CA THR A 382 3.02 16.46 21.78
C THR A 382 2.31 17.57 22.56
N GLU A 383 2.81 18.81 22.49
CA GLU A 383 2.24 19.99 23.14
C GLU A 383 0.93 20.46 22.47
N ASP A 384 0.70 20.10 21.20
CA ASP A 384 -0.52 20.46 20.45
C ASP A 384 -1.76 19.66 20.92
N LEU A 385 -1.57 18.64 21.76
CA LEU A 385 -2.62 17.69 22.16
C LEU A 385 -3.89 18.36 22.73
N PRO A 386 -3.82 19.37 23.63
CA PRO A 386 -5.01 20.05 24.13
C PRO A 386 -5.79 20.76 23.03
N VAL A 387 -5.10 21.42 22.09
CA VAL A 387 -5.71 22.14 20.97
C VAL A 387 -6.43 21.16 20.04
N ILE A 388 -5.78 20.05 19.68
CA ILE A 388 -6.39 19.01 18.85
C ILE A 388 -7.61 18.38 19.53
N THR A 389 -7.56 18.19 20.85
CA THR A 389 -8.68 17.67 21.63
C THR A 389 -9.87 18.64 21.61
N MET A 390 -9.62 19.94 21.79
CA MET A 390 -10.66 20.98 21.71
C MET A 390 -11.26 21.06 20.31
N MET A 391 -10.44 20.98 19.26
CA MET A 391 -10.91 20.94 17.87
C MET A 391 -11.84 19.75 17.61
N ALA A 392 -11.49 18.57 18.14
CA ALA A 392 -12.32 17.38 18.02
C ALA A 392 -13.69 17.55 18.68
N LEU A 393 -13.72 18.02 19.94
CA LEU A 393 -14.97 18.23 20.68
C LEU A 393 -15.83 19.33 20.06
N ALA A 394 -15.24 20.49 19.76
CA ALA A 394 -15.96 21.64 19.21
C ALA A 394 -16.61 21.28 17.86
N SER A 395 -15.83 20.72 16.93
CA SER A 395 -16.37 20.29 15.63
C SER A 395 -17.41 19.18 15.78
N GLY A 396 -17.20 18.26 16.72
CA GLY A 396 -18.14 17.19 17.01
C GLY A 396 -19.48 17.72 17.49
N TYR A 397 -19.49 18.64 18.46
CA TYR A 397 -20.72 19.24 18.98
C TYR A 397 -21.40 20.16 17.98
N VAL A 398 -20.64 20.85 17.12
CA VAL A 398 -21.21 21.59 15.98
C VAL A 398 -21.91 20.64 15.01
N SER A 399 -21.38 19.44 14.75
CA SER A 399 -22.10 18.45 13.93
C SER A 399 -23.45 18.06 14.57
N VAL A 400 -23.50 17.90 15.89
CA VAL A 400 -24.76 17.63 16.63
C VAL A 400 -25.71 18.82 16.52
N LEU A 401 -25.21 20.05 16.66
CA LEU A 401 -26.02 21.25 16.48
C LEU A 401 -26.60 21.34 15.06
N VAL A 402 -25.81 21.07 14.02
CA VAL A 402 -26.28 21.02 12.63
C VAL A 402 -27.35 19.95 12.45
N SER A 403 -27.20 18.78 13.10
CA SER A 403 -28.24 17.75 13.11
C SER A 403 -29.53 18.24 13.78
N ALA A 404 -29.44 18.94 14.91
CA ALA A 404 -30.59 19.51 15.60
C ALA A 404 -31.32 20.57 14.73
N LEU A 405 -30.57 21.40 14.01
CA LEU A 405 -31.15 22.35 13.06
C LEU A 405 -31.83 21.64 11.89
N TYR A 406 -31.23 20.55 11.39
CA TYR A 406 -31.81 19.73 10.33
C TYR A 406 -33.15 19.09 10.73
N VAL A 407 -33.30 18.61 11.97
CA VAL A 407 -34.55 18.03 12.49
C VAL A 407 -35.72 19.02 12.42
N ASN A 408 -35.43 20.31 12.64
CA ASN A 408 -36.44 21.37 12.61
C ASN A 408 -36.62 22.01 11.23
N ALA A 409 -35.89 21.57 10.20
CA ALA A 409 -36.03 22.13 8.86
C ALA A 409 -37.40 21.74 8.26
N PRO A 410 -38.12 22.65 7.57
CA PRO A 410 -39.45 22.37 7.03
C PRO A 410 -39.50 21.13 6.12
N ALA A 411 -38.46 20.92 5.31
CA ALA A 411 -38.36 19.74 4.45
C ALA A 411 -38.24 18.42 5.23
N THR A 412 -37.58 18.44 6.39
CA THR A 412 -37.43 17.26 7.26
C THR A 412 -38.74 16.97 7.98
N VAL A 413 -39.37 17.99 8.54
CA VAL A 413 -40.67 17.85 9.23
C VAL A 413 -41.74 17.30 8.28
N ALA A 414 -41.69 17.67 7.00
CA ALA A 414 -42.59 17.12 5.99
C ALA A 414 -42.24 15.70 5.52
N ALA A 415 -40.98 15.26 5.67
CA ALA A 415 -40.50 13.97 5.17
C ALA A 415 -40.65 12.81 6.16
N TYR A 416 -40.88 13.09 7.45
CA TYR A 416 -40.97 12.10 8.52
C TYR A 416 -42.32 12.19 9.24
N GLY A 417 -42.90 11.04 9.62
CA GLY A 417 -44.16 10.99 10.38
C GLY A 417 -44.00 11.52 11.80
N GLN A 418 -42.88 11.18 12.46
CA GLN A 418 -42.56 11.61 13.83
C GLN A 418 -41.14 12.22 13.90
N PRO A 419 -40.93 13.44 13.40
CA PRO A 419 -39.61 14.07 13.36
C PRO A 419 -38.98 14.27 14.75
N GLU A 420 -39.79 14.35 15.81
CA GLU A 420 -39.30 14.48 17.19
C GLU A 420 -38.39 13.31 17.63
N ALA A 421 -38.62 12.11 17.10
CA ALA A 421 -37.78 10.94 17.40
C ALA A 421 -36.32 11.15 16.96
N LEU A 422 -36.06 11.98 15.96
CA LEU A 422 -34.72 12.29 15.47
C LEU A 422 -33.87 13.06 16.51
N TRP A 423 -34.48 13.72 17.50
CA TRP A 423 -33.73 14.34 18.61
C TRP A 423 -32.92 13.31 19.42
N GLY A 424 -33.40 12.06 19.49
CA GLY A 424 -32.66 10.96 20.11
C GLY A 424 -31.28 10.72 19.47
N ILE A 425 -31.17 10.95 18.16
CA ILE A 425 -29.89 10.86 17.42
C ILE A 425 -28.89 11.89 17.97
N CYS A 426 -29.34 13.11 18.28
CA CYS A 426 -28.48 14.16 18.81
C CYS A 426 -27.88 13.76 20.17
N CYS A 427 -28.70 13.19 21.07
CA CYS A 427 -28.25 12.69 22.37
C CYS A 427 -27.23 11.55 22.22
N VAL A 428 -27.49 10.60 21.32
CA VAL A 428 -26.59 9.47 21.07
C VAL A 428 -25.26 9.94 20.47
N LEU A 429 -25.29 10.86 19.50
CA LEU A 429 -24.09 11.42 18.90
C LEU A 429 -23.26 12.22 19.90
N LEU A 430 -23.90 13.02 20.76
CA LEU A 430 -23.21 13.78 21.82
C LEU A 430 -22.45 12.84 22.75
N TYR A 431 -23.10 11.76 23.22
CA TYR A 431 -22.45 10.72 24.02
C TYR A 431 -21.31 10.05 23.26
N TRP A 432 -21.57 9.61 22.02
CA TRP A 432 -20.61 8.83 21.24
C TRP A 432 -19.35 9.63 20.90
N ILE A 433 -19.49 10.91 20.53
CA ILE A 433 -18.37 11.81 20.26
C ILE A 433 -17.55 12.04 21.53
N SER A 434 -18.22 12.38 22.64
CA SER A 434 -17.57 12.61 23.94
C SER A 434 -16.77 11.39 24.39
N ARG A 435 -17.38 10.20 24.29
CA ARG A 435 -16.71 8.93 24.61
C ARG A 435 -15.53 8.66 23.70
N THR A 436 -15.67 8.91 22.40
CA THR A 436 -14.63 8.67 21.40
C THR A 436 -13.38 9.52 21.68
N VAL A 437 -13.57 10.81 21.97
CA VAL A 437 -12.48 11.72 22.36
C VAL A 437 -11.85 11.28 23.69
N LEU A 438 -12.66 10.90 24.69
CA LEU A 438 -12.16 10.43 25.98
C LEU A 438 -11.28 9.18 25.86
N LEU A 439 -11.68 8.22 25.01
CA LEU A 439 -10.91 6.99 24.79
C LEU A 439 -9.62 7.24 24.02
N ALA A 440 -9.63 8.14 23.04
CA ALA A 440 -8.42 8.58 22.36
C ALA A 440 -7.45 9.27 23.32
N HIS A 441 -7.95 10.16 24.19
CA HIS A 441 -7.15 10.79 25.25
C HIS A 441 -6.52 9.77 26.21
N ARG A 442 -7.24 8.68 26.54
CA ARG A 442 -6.75 7.58 27.38
C ARG A 442 -5.76 6.64 26.68
N GLY A 443 -5.46 6.88 25.39
CA GLY A 443 -4.55 6.02 24.61
C GLY A 443 -5.15 4.66 24.23
N GLN A 444 -6.47 4.49 24.31
CA GLN A 444 -7.15 3.22 24.02
C GLN A 444 -7.59 3.09 22.55
N MET A 445 -7.30 4.10 21.71
CA MET A 445 -7.65 4.12 20.30
C MET A 445 -6.41 3.86 19.42
N HIS A 446 -6.27 2.64 18.93
CA HIS A 446 -5.12 2.21 18.10
C HIS A 446 -5.42 2.11 16.60
N ASP A 447 -6.71 2.08 16.26
CA ASP A 447 -7.21 1.99 14.88
C ASP A 447 -7.74 3.36 14.40
N ASP A 448 -7.98 3.48 13.10
CA ASP A 448 -8.70 4.62 12.53
C ASP A 448 -10.10 4.73 13.17
N PRO A 449 -10.59 5.92 13.56
CA PRO A 449 -11.83 6.07 14.34
C PRO A 449 -13.05 5.40 13.70
N VAL A 450 -13.14 5.38 12.36
CA VAL A 450 -14.23 4.72 11.63
C VAL A 450 -14.13 3.19 11.74
N VAL A 451 -12.91 2.64 11.66
CA VAL A 451 -12.67 1.20 11.83
C VAL A 451 -12.89 0.79 13.28
N TYR A 452 -12.47 1.64 14.23
CA TYR A 452 -12.74 1.45 15.64
C TYR A 452 -14.25 1.39 15.90
N ALA A 453 -15.02 2.34 15.36
CA ALA A 453 -16.47 2.41 15.54
C ALA A 453 -17.19 1.13 15.09
N ALA A 454 -16.72 0.51 14.00
CA ALA A 454 -17.31 -0.75 13.51
C ALA A 454 -16.99 -1.97 14.38
N LYS A 455 -15.88 -1.96 15.13
CA LYS A 455 -15.49 -3.08 16.00
C LYS A 455 -15.99 -2.93 17.43
N ASP A 456 -15.94 -1.70 17.96
CA ASP A 456 -16.29 -1.38 19.34
C ASP A 456 -17.77 -1.67 19.62
N ARG A 457 -18.03 -2.37 20.74
CA ARG A 457 -19.38 -2.81 21.11
C ARG A 457 -20.29 -1.62 21.39
N ILE A 458 -19.80 -0.61 22.11
CA ILE A 458 -20.61 0.56 22.48
C ILE A 458 -20.91 1.40 21.25
N SER A 459 -19.94 1.59 20.36
CA SER A 459 -20.16 2.28 19.07
C SER A 459 -21.21 1.58 18.21
N ARG A 460 -21.23 0.24 18.17
CA ARG A 460 -22.30 -0.52 17.49
C ARG A 460 -23.67 -0.36 18.17
N ILE A 461 -23.73 -0.30 19.49
CA ILE A 461 -24.98 -0.01 20.22
C ILE A 461 -25.47 1.40 19.88
N CYS A 462 -24.59 2.41 19.87
CA CYS A 462 -24.94 3.77 19.45
C CYS A 462 -25.49 3.80 18.02
N LEU A 463 -24.86 3.07 17.08
CA LEU A 463 -25.35 2.96 15.71
C LEU A 463 -26.76 2.32 15.65
N LEU A 464 -27.00 1.24 16.40
CA LEU A 464 -28.33 0.61 16.47
C LEU A 464 -29.38 1.55 17.07
N LEU A 465 -29.04 2.34 18.09
CA LEU A 465 -29.94 3.35 18.65
C LEU A 465 -30.27 4.44 17.63
N ILE A 466 -29.27 4.93 16.87
CA ILE A 466 -29.49 5.91 15.80
C ILE A 466 -30.44 5.34 14.75
N LEU A 467 -30.21 4.10 14.29
CA LEU A 467 -31.11 3.43 13.34
C LEU A 467 -32.52 3.24 13.91
N GLY A 468 -32.64 2.94 15.21
CA GLY A 468 -33.93 2.85 15.90
C GLY A 468 -34.68 4.17 15.92
N PHE A 469 -34.01 5.29 16.18
CA PHE A 469 -34.62 6.62 16.11
C PHE A 469 -35.02 7.03 14.69
N ILE A 470 -34.22 6.68 13.67
CA ILE A 470 -34.58 6.89 12.26
C ILE A 470 -35.83 6.07 11.91
N ALA A 471 -35.88 4.80 12.31
CA ALA A 471 -37.04 3.94 12.07
C ALA A 471 -38.29 4.47 12.79
N ALA A 472 -38.17 4.91 14.05
CA ALA A 472 -39.28 5.53 14.78
C ALA A 472 -39.78 6.81 14.10
N ALA A 473 -38.88 7.64 13.57
CA ALA A 473 -39.26 8.85 12.84
C ALA A 473 -40.00 8.57 11.52
N LEU A 474 -39.75 7.41 10.90
CA LEU A 474 -40.43 6.96 9.69
C LEU A 474 -41.83 6.39 9.94
N VAL A 475 -42.16 6.01 11.19
CA VAL A 475 -43.51 5.55 11.53
C VAL A 475 -44.46 6.75 11.47
N PHE A 476 -45.52 6.61 10.67
CA PHE A 476 -46.59 7.60 10.51
C PHE A 476 -47.49 7.68 11.75
#